data_AF-A0A2A6BWH7-F1
#
_entry.id   AF-A0A2A6BWH7-F1
#
_cell.length_a   1.000
_cell.length_b   1.000
_cell.length_c   1.000
_cell.angle_alpha   90.00
_cell.angle_beta   90.00
_cell.angle_gamma   90.00
#
_symmetry.space_group_name_H-M   'P 1'
#
loop_
_entity.id
_entity.type
_entity.pdbx_description
1 polymer ?
#
loop_
_entity_poly.entity_id
_entity_poly.type
_entity_poly.pdbx_seq_one_letter_code
_entity_poly.pdbx_strand_id
1 'polypeptide(L)'
;MPAPNEMILADLPPDIVRAIVPLVEDPFETGMRLISHRWNSLASEYLNQRYRPIENMEISWTGYDIKLEVTLRKSAVGHFNLDQWQQSKLVRQLRNTDLVKISSPDYMIAPKLYVDDCENEVCSYLKKIARSCSRIKWLAINQIKTSFIAPICASLGSVRVKSISISGIGVWKIKAEIAELAQKHKTETLSIGGQIIKL
;
A
#
# COMPACT_ATOMS: atom_id res chain seq x y z
N MET A 1 25.51 -37.57 6.45
CA MET A 1 24.26 -38.06 5.85
C MET A 1 23.13 -37.61 6.77
N PRO A 2 22.09 -36.97 6.24
CA PRO A 2 20.90 -36.62 7.02
C PRO A 2 20.26 -37.89 7.59
N ALA A 3 19.60 -37.78 8.75
CA ALA A 3 18.89 -38.91 9.34
C ALA A 3 17.80 -39.41 8.37
N PRO A 4 17.45 -40.71 8.36
CA PRO A 4 16.54 -41.30 7.36
C PRO A 4 15.12 -40.70 7.31
N ASN A 5 14.78 -39.75 8.19
CA ASN A 5 13.51 -39.02 8.20
C ASN A 5 13.67 -37.48 8.18
N GLU A 6 14.86 -36.96 7.87
CA GLU A 6 15.06 -35.52 7.72
C GLU A 6 14.54 -35.06 6.35
N MET A 7 13.36 -34.44 6.36
CA MET A 7 12.82 -33.78 5.18
C MET A 7 13.61 -32.49 4.92
N ILE A 8 14.24 -32.42 3.75
CA ILE A 8 14.99 -31.23 3.34
C ILE A 8 13.99 -30.20 2.78
N LEU A 9 13.92 -29.02 3.40
CA LEU A 9 13.05 -27.92 2.96
C LEU A 9 13.22 -27.57 1.48
N ALA A 10 14.44 -27.68 0.94
CA ALA A 10 14.74 -27.41 -0.46
C ALA A 10 13.97 -28.29 -1.46
N ASP A 11 13.52 -29.47 -1.02
CA ASP A 11 12.87 -30.49 -1.87
C ASP A 11 11.34 -30.45 -1.80
N LEU A 12 10.75 -29.47 -1.08
CA LEU A 12 9.30 -29.34 -1.03
C LEU A 12 8.67 -29.17 -2.43
N PRO A 13 7.50 -29.78 -2.67
CA PRO A 13 6.72 -29.54 -3.88
C PRO A 13 6.36 -28.05 -4.07
N PRO A 14 6.30 -27.54 -5.32
CA PRO A 14 6.08 -26.11 -5.58
C PRO A 14 4.78 -25.53 -5.02
N ASP A 15 3.72 -26.31 -5.00
CA ASP A 15 2.41 -25.98 -4.42
C ASP A 15 2.50 -25.75 -2.91
N ILE A 16 3.26 -26.58 -2.20
CA ILE A 16 3.53 -26.39 -0.76
C ILE A 16 4.34 -25.11 -0.54
N VAL A 17 5.38 -24.87 -1.35
CA VAL A 17 6.16 -23.61 -1.29
C VAL A 17 5.24 -22.39 -1.47
N ARG A 18 4.36 -22.43 -2.48
CA ARG A 18 3.38 -21.36 -2.74
C ARG A 18 2.34 -21.20 -1.62
N ALA A 19 2.05 -22.25 -0.84
CA ALA A 19 1.19 -22.18 0.33
C ALA A 19 1.91 -21.59 1.55
N ILE A 20 3.24 -21.74 1.65
CA ILE A 20 4.05 -21.21 2.75
C ILE A 20 4.42 -19.74 2.54
N VAL A 21 4.81 -19.32 1.33
CA VAL A 21 5.22 -17.94 1.02
C VAL A 21 4.25 -16.86 1.55
N PRO A 22 2.91 -17.01 1.45
CA PRO A 22 1.94 -16.03 1.97
C PRO A 22 1.86 -15.98 3.50
N LEU A 23 2.30 -17.04 4.19
CA LEU A 23 2.30 -17.12 5.65
C LEU A 23 3.45 -16.31 6.26
N VAL A 24 4.44 -15.94 5.45
CA VAL A 24 5.57 -15.13 5.87
C VAL A 24 5.23 -13.65 5.70
N GLU A 25 5.33 -12.87 6.78
CA GLU A 25 4.91 -11.46 6.79
C GLU A 25 5.67 -10.59 5.79
N ASP A 26 6.96 -10.87 5.61
CA ASP A 26 7.78 -10.26 4.58
C ASP A 26 8.81 -11.28 4.04
N PRO A 27 8.47 -11.99 2.96
CA PRO A 27 9.37 -12.98 2.36
C PRO A 27 10.60 -12.36 1.69
N PHE A 28 10.65 -11.03 1.53
CA PHE A 28 11.87 -10.33 1.09
C PHE A 28 12.82 -10.07 2.26
N GLU A 29 12.32 -9.71 3.44
CA GLU A 29 13.15 -9.41 4.62
C GLU A 29 13.58 -10.67 5.41
N THR A 30 12.75 -11.71 5.48
CA THR A 30 13.00 -12.91 6.31
C THR A 30 14.02 -13.89 5.73
N GLY A 31 14.67 -13.59 4.60
CA GLY A 31 15.71 -14.46 4.06
C GLY A 31 15.19 -15.80 3.51
N MET A 32 13.88 -15.95 3.24
CA MET A 32 13.34 -17.10 2.48
C MET A 32 14.06 -17.31 1.15
N ARG A 33 14.70 -16.25 0.64
CA ARG A 33 15.57 -16.25 -0.53
C ARG A 33 16.87 -17.06 -0.37
N LEU A 34 17.11 -17.69 0.78
CA LEU A 34 18.35 -18.42 1.07
C LEU A 34 18.15 -19.93 1.20
N ILE A 35 16.93 -20.45 1.01
CA ILE A 35 16.64 -21.88 1.17
C ILE A 35 17.19 -22.68 -0.03
N SER A 36 16.83 -22.30 -1.26
CA SER A 36 17.40 -22.84 -2.49
C SER A 36 17.06 -21.96 -3.69
N HIS A 37 17.79 -22.10 -4.80
CA HIS A 37 17.49 -21.36 -6.03
C HIS A 37 16.04 -21.59 -6.51
N ARG A 38 15.54 -22.82 -6.38
CA ARG A 38 14.17 -23.18 -6.76
C ARG A 38 13.14 -22.44 -5.91
N TRP A 39 13.34 -22.37 -4.59
CA TRP A 39 12.48 -21.59 -3.71
C TRP A 39 12.47 -20.11 -4.08
N ASN A 40 13.63 -19.55 -4.42
CA ASN A 40 13.73 -18.15 -4.82
C ASN A 40 12.93 -17.85 -6.07
N SER A 41 13.01 -18.73 -7.06
CA SER A 41 12.24 -18.59 -8.31
C SER A 41 10.75 -18.66 -8.03
N LEU A 42 10.28 -19.65 -7.27
CA LEU A 42 8.86 -19.83 -6.95
C LEU A 42 8.30 -18.70 -6.07
N ALA A 43 9.05 -18.30 -5.04
CA ALA A 43 8.69 -17.18 -4.19
C ALA A 43 8.67 -15.89 -5.00
N SER A 44 9.68 -15.62 -5.84
CA SER A 44 9.69 -14.42 -6.67
C SER A 44 8.55 -14.41 -7.69
N GLU A 45 8.24 -15.55 -8.31
CA GLU A 45 7.07 -15.69 -9.19
C GLU A 45 5.78 -15.36 -8.44
N TYR A 46 5.56 -15.99 -7.28
CA TYR A 46 4.39 -15.78 -6.45
C TYR A 46 4.26 -14.33 -5.99
N LEU A 47 5.35 -13.74 -5.49
CA LEU A 47 5.38 -12.36 -4.99
C LEU A 47 5.17 -11.36 -6.13
N ASN A 48 5.78 -11.60 -7.29
CA ASN A 48 5.53 -10.78 -8.48
C ASN A 48 4.08 -10.87 -8.97
N GLN A 49 3.38 -11.98 -8.72
CA GLN A 49 1.98 -12.15 -9.10
C GLN A 49 0.99 -11.62 -8.06
N ARG A 50 1.29 -11.72 -6.75
CA ARG A 50 0.31 -11.46 -5.68
C ARG A 50 0.76 -10.51 -4.57
N TYR A 51 2.04 -10.19 -4.47
CA TYR A 51 2.59 -9.40 -3.38
C TYR A 51 3.48 -8.27 -3.90
N ARG A 52 2.82 -7.19 -4.34
CA ARG A 52 3.51 -5.96 -4.74
C ARG A 52 3.21 -4.89 -3.69
N PRO A 53 4.12 -4.70 -2.71
CA PRO A 53 3.91 -3.70 -1.69
C PRO A 53 3.99 -2.29 -2.30
N ILE A 54 3.14 -1.42 -1.79
CA ILE A 54 3.29 0.03 -1.98
C ILE A 54 4.12 0.55 -0.82
N GLU A 55 5.24 1.21 -1.11
CA GLU A 55 6.12 1.75 -0.07
C GLU A 55 5.47 2.92 0.65
N ASN A 56 4.83 3.82 -0.09
CA ASN A 56 4.12 4.96 0.47
C ASN A 56 2.89 5.30 -0.37
N MET A 57 1.77 5.54 0.28
CA MET A 57 0.56 6.09 -0.31
C MET A 57 0.16 7.33 0.49
N GLU A 58 -0.01 8.45 -0.19
CA GLU A 58 -0.34 9.73 0.42
C GLU A 58 -1.61 10.29 -0.22
N ILE A 59 -2.61 10.57 0.61
CA ILE A 59 -3.83 11.24 0.22
C ILE A 59 -3.79 12.60 0.91
N SER A 60 -3.75 13.69 0.14
CA SER A 60 -3.63 15.04 0.68
C SER A 60 -4.67 15.97 0.10
N TRP A 61 -5.27 16.79 0.95
CA TRP A 61 -6.13 17.90 0.52
C TRP A 61 -5.32 19.21 0.47
N THR A 62 -5.33 19.90 -0.67
CA THR A 62 -4.70 21.22 -0.83
C THR A 62 -5.70 22.21 -1.36
N GLY A 63 -6.26 23.06 -0.48
CA GLY A 63 -7.33 23.98 -0.86
C GLY A 63 -8.61 23.24 -1.23
N TYR A 64 -8.92 23.16 -2.52
CA TYR A 64 -10.07 22.42 -3.06
C TYR A 64 -9.69 21.09 -3.71
N ASP A 65 -8.39 20.78 -3.72
CA ASP A 65 -7.85 19.70 -4.54
C ASP A 65 -7.53 18.49 -3.69
N ILE A 66 -7.95 17.31 -4.14
CA ILE A 66 -7.55 16.04 -3.53
C ILE A 66 -6.49 15.41 -4.41
N LYS A 67 -5.33 15.15 -3.82
CA LYS A 67 -4.19 14.52 -4.49
C LYS A 67 -3.94 13.15 -3.89
N LEU A 68 -3.79 12.14 -4.74
CA LEU A 68 -3.35 10.81 -4.39
C LEU A 68 -1.95 10.58 -4.96
N GLU A 69 -0.95 10.39 -4.10
CA GLU A 69 0.41 10.08 -4.50
C GLU A 69 0.79 8.67 -4.06
N VAL A 70 1.45 7.92 -4.94
CA VAL A 70 1.87 6.54 -4.68
C VAL A 70 3.35 6.41 -4.97
N THR A 71 4.09 5.83 -4.04
CA THR A 71 5.52 5.52 -4.17
C THR A 71 5.68 4.01 -4.20
N LEU A 72 6.27 3.51 -5.29
CA LEU A 72 6.49 2.08 -5.52
C LEU A 72 7.73 1.87 -6.41
N ARG A 73 8.19 0.62 -6.53
CA ARG A 73 9.31 0.27 -7.41
C ARG A 73 8.96 0.52 -8.88
N LYS A 74 9.92 1.01 -9.67
CA LYS A 74 9.73 1.30 -11.11
C LYS A 74 9.16 0.11 -11.90
N SER A 75 9.57 -1.11 -11.57
CA SER A 75 9.08 -2.35 -12.20
C SER A 75 7.61 -2.68 -11.91
N ALA A 76 6.99 -2.05 -10.91
CA ALA A 76 5.62 -2.28 -10.53
C ALA A 76 4.62 -1.28 -11.15
N VAL A 77 5.08 -0.19 -11.78
CA VAL A 77 4.22 0.87 -12.33
C VAL A 77 3.17 0.35 -13.30
N GLY A 78 3.59 -0.39 -14.33
CA GLY A 78 2.66 -0.91 -15.35
C GLY A 78 1.66 -1.92 -14.81
N HIS A 79 1.97 -2.58 -13.69
CA HIS A 79 1.04 -3.52 -13.06
C HIS A 79 -0.15 -2.82 -12.40
N PHE A 80 0.07 -1.64 -11.82
CA PHE A 80 -0.99 -0.83 -11.24
C PHE A 80 -1.72 0.03 -12.28
N ASN A 81 -1.34 -0.07 -13.56
CA ASN A 81 -1.85 0.76 -14.65
C ASN A 81 -1.68 2.28 -14.36
N LEU A 82 -0.59 2.63 -13.67
CA LEU A 82 -0.25 4.01 -13.28
C LEU A 82 0.63 4.70 -14.32
N ASP A 83 1.00 4.02 -15.40
CA ASP A 83 1.67 4.56 -16.58
C ASP A 83 0.84 5.67 -17.23
N GLN A 84 -0.49 5.54 -17.22
CA GLN A 84 -1.39 6.59 -17.72
C GLN A 84 -1.34 7.85 -16.86
N TRP A 85 -1.00 7.73 -15.56
CA TRP A 85 -0.82 8.87 -14.67
C TRP A 85 0.50 9.60 -14.95
N GLN A 86 1.50 8.92 -15.54
CA GLN A 86 2.80 9.54 -15.81
C GLN A 86 2.75 10.63 -16.88
N GLN A 87 1.69 10.66 -17.70
CA GLN A 87 1.48 11.73 -18.68
C GLN A 87 1.29 13.11 -18.02
N SER A 88 0.99 13.16 -16.71
CA SER A 88 0.83 14.41 -15.95
C SER A 88 2.16 15.08 -15.51
N LYS A 89 3.31 14.73 -16.11
CA LYS A 89 4.64 15.36 -15.86
C LYS A 89 5.23 15.20 -14.45
N LEU A 90 4.62 14.43 -13.53
CA LEU A 90 5.02 14.38 -12.11
C LEU A 90 5.61 13.03 -11.66
N VAL A 91 6.41 12.36 -12.50
CA VAL A 91 7.25 11.24 -12.03
C VAL A 91 8.52 11.80 -11.41
N ARG A 92 8.58 11.83 -10.08
CA ARG A 92 9.82 12.14 -9.36
C ARG A 92 10.53 10.82 -9.06
N GLN A 93 11.67 10.60 -9.73
CA GLN A 93 12.61 9.57 -9.28
C GLN A 93 13.23 10.04 -7.97
N LEU A 94 13.12 9.20 -6.94
CA LEU A 94 13.77 9.45 -5.66
C LEU A 94 15.27 9.14 -5.84
N ARG A 95 16.13 10.13 -5.56
CA ARG A 95 17.58 10.05 -5.83
C ARG A 95 18.17 8.75 -5.29
N ASN A 96 18.89 8.01 -6.15
CA ASN A 96 19.59 6.77 -5.82
C ASN A 96 18.71 5.61 -5.34
N THR A 97 17.43 5.56 -5.72
CA THR A 97 16.54 4.42 -5.40
C THR A 97 15.84 3.90 -6.65
N ASP A 98 15.36 2.66 -6.61
CA ASP A 98 14.50 2.08 -7.64
C ASP A 98 13.02 2.47 -7.50
N LEU A 99 12.73 3.43 -6.61
CA LEU A 99 11.39 3.92 -6.31
C LEU A 99 11.03 5.11 -7.17
N VAL A 100 9.76 5.15 -7.56
CA VAL A 100 9.14 6.26 -8.28
C VAL A 100 7.93 6.74 -7.49
N LYS A 101 7.81 8.06 -7.34
CA LYS A 101 6.60 8.71 -6.82
C LYS A 101 5.75 9.16 -8.00
N ILE A 102 4.51 8.68 -8.06
CA ILE A 102 3.51 8.98 -9.08
C ILE A 102 2.34 9.70 -8.42
N SER A 103 1.88 10.79 -9.03
CA SER A 103 0.71 11.56 -8.58
C SER A 103 -0.50 11.24 -9.44
N SER A 104 -1.69 11.26 -8.84
CA SER A 104 -2.94 11.27 -9.59
C SER A 104 -2.98 12.47 -10.54
N PRO A 105 -3.70 12.38 -11.66
CA PRO A 105 -3.80 13.49 -12.62
C PRO A 105 -4.42 14.76 -12.03
N ASP A 106 -3.97 15.93 -12.53
CA ASP A 106 -4.41 17.25 -12.04
C ASP A 106 -5.89 17.54 -12.33
N TYR A 107 -6.58 16.80 -13.21
CA TYR A 107 -8.01 17.03 -13.46
C TYR A 107 -8.93 16.58 -12.31
N MET A 108 -8.40 15.99 -11.24
CA MET A 108 -9.13 15.79 -9.98
C MET A 108 -9.34 17.11 -9.20
N ILE A 109 -8.81 18.22 -9.72
CA ILE A 109 -9.02 19.60 -9.29
C ILE A 109 -10.35 20.10 -9.89
N ALA A 110 -11.48 19.69 -9.29
CA ALA A 110 -12.77 20.21 -9.74
C ALA A 110 -12.93 21.69 -9.32
N PRO A 111 -13.58 22.53 -10.15
CA PRO A 111 -14.10 23.80 -9.68
C PRO A 111 -15.03 23.54 -8.49
N LYS A 112 -15.04 24.48 -7.51
CA LYS A 112 -15.69 24.47 -6.18
C LYS A 112 -17.09 23.85 -6.00
N LEU A 113 -17.77 23.45 -7.06
CA LEU A 113 -19.18 23.05 -7.08
C LEU A 113 -19.46 21.55 -6.87
N TYR A 114 -18.46 20.64 -6.93
CA TYR A 114 -18.70 19.19 -6.85
C TYR A 114 -17.64 18.43 -6.03
N VAL A 115 -17.54 18.72 -4.73
CA VAL A 115 -16.58 18.03 -3.85
C VAL A 115 -16.84 16.52 -3.77
N ASP A 116 -18.12 16.12 -3.80
CA ASP A 116 -18.51 14.71 -3.69
C ASP A 116 -18.04 13.88 -4.91
N ASP A 117 -17.98 14.48 -6.10
CA ASP A 117 -17.51 13.81 -7.31
C ASP A 117 -16.00 13.54 -7.27
N CYS A 118 -15.21 14.50 -6.77
CA CYS A 118 -13.77 14.32 -6.53
C CYS A 118 -13.49 13.18 -5.54
N GLU A 119 -14.23 13.17 -4.42
CA GLU A 119 -14.12 12.12 -3.40
C GLU A 119 -14.39 10.73 -3.99
N ASN A 120 -15.43 10.61 -4.82
CA ASN A 120 -15.79 9.38 -5.52
C ASN A 120 -14.72 8.91 -6.51
N GLU A 121 -14.11 9.83 -7.27
CA GLU A 121 -13.07 9.49 -8.22
C GLU A 121 -11.78 9.03 -7.50
N VAL A 122 -11.38 9.69 -6.42
CA VAL A 122 -10.24 9.24 -5.59
C VAL A 122 -10.50 7.86 -5.02
N CYS A 123 -11.70 7.62 -4.49
CA CYS A 123 -12.10 6.31 -4.01
C CYS A 123 -12.07 5.24 -5.12
N SER A 124 -12.45 5.59 -6.35
CA SER A 124 -12.36 4.70 -7.52
C SER A 124 -10.91 4.31 -7.81
N TYR A 125 -9.98 5.26 -7.79
CA TYR A 125 -8.55 4.96 -7.96
C TYR A 125 -7.97 4.16 -6.81
N LEU A 126 -8.31 4.50 -5.57
CA LEU A 126 -7.91 3.73 -4.39
C LEU A 126 -8.38 2.28 -4.49
N LYS A 127 -9.64 2.04 -4.90
CA LYS A 127 -10.17 0.68 -5.14
C LYS A 127 -9.39 -0.06 -6.22
N LYS A 128 -9.04 0.61 -7.33
CA LYS A 128 -8.22 0.00 -8.39
C LYS A 128 -6.84 -0.40 -7.87
N ILE A 129 -6.17 0.47 -7.13
CA ILE A 129 -4.86 0.19 -6.55
C ILE A 129 -4.96 -0.92 -5.50
N ALA A 130 -5.95 -0.86 -4.61
CA ALA A 130 -6.18 -1.84 -3.54
C ALA A 130 -6.48 -3.24 -4.09
N ARG A 131 -7.09 -3.37 -5.27
CA ARG A 131 -7.29 -4.69 -5.92
C ARG A 131 -6.00 -5.36 -6.37
N SER A 132 -4.96 -4.57 -6.67
CA SER A 132 -3.66 -5.06 -7.13
C SER A 132 -2.58 -5.00 -6.04
N CYS A 133 -2.95 -4.59 -4.82
CA CYS A 133 -2.05 -4.41 -3.69
C CYS A 133 -2.52 -5.29 -2.54
N SER A 134 -1.60 -5.95 -1.85
CA SER A 134 -1.91 -6.68 -0.61
C SER A 134 -1.42 -5.94 0.64
N ARG A 135 -0.45 -5.03 0.48
CA ARG A 135 0.18 -4.30 1.59
C ARG A 135 0.60 -2.90 1.20
N ILE A 136 0.24 -1.93 2.03
CA ILE A 136 0.79 -0.58 2.04
C ILE A 136 1.69 -0.46 3.27
N LYS A 137 2.95 -0.07 3.08
CA LYS A 137 3.88 0.10 4.18
C LYS A 137 3.61 1.40 4.95
N TRP A 138 3.39 2.50 4.24
CA TRP A 138 3.03 3.77 4.84
C TRP A 138 1.82 4.38 4.14
N LEU A 139 0.76 4.69 4.90
CA LEU A 139 -0.40 5.43 4.43
C LEU A 139 -0.47 6.77 5.15
N ALA A 140 -0.32 7.87 4.41
CA ALA A 140 -0.50 9.23 4.91
C ALA A 140 -1.85 9.79 4.44
N ILE A 141 -2.60 10.37 5.37
CA ILE A 141 -3.89 11.03 5.14
C ILE A 141 -3.77 12.45 5.70
N ASN A 142 -3.59 13.43 4.83
CA ASN A 142 -3.20 14.79 5.19
C ASN A 142 -4.31 15.79 4.84
N GLN A 143 -4.69 16.62 5.82
CA GLN A 143 -5.67 17.71 5.68
C GLN A 143 -7.07 17.27 5.19
N ILE A 144 -7.44 16.02 5.44
CA ILE A 144 -8.69 15.44 4.92
C ILE A 144 -9.87 15.73 5.85
N LYS A 145 -11.06 15.95 5.27
CA LYS A 145 -12.33 16.02 6.01
C LYS A 145 -12.62 14.70 6.70
N THR A 146 -13.10 14.77 7.94
CA THR A 146 -13.45 13.59 8.76
C THR A 146 -14.40 12.62 8.05
N SER A 147 -15.37 13.14 7.28
CA SER A 147 -16.34 12.35 6.50
C SER A 147 -15.69 11.45 5.43
N PHE A 148 -14.50 11.80 4.95
CA PHE A 148 -13.85 11.09 3.84
C PHE A 148 -13.00 9.88 4.30
N ILE A 149 -12.79 9.71 5.61
CA ILE A 149 -12.02 8.57 6.14
C ILE A 149 -12.75 7.24 5.94
N ALA A 150 -14.06 7.19 6.17
CA ALA A 150 -14.84 5.97 5.96
C ALA A 150 -14.83 5.53 4.48
N PRO A 151 -15.04 6.42 3.48
CA PRO A 151 -14.82 6.10 2.06
C PRO A 151 -13.43 5.58 1.72
N ILE A 152 -12.36 6.18 2.27
CA ILE A 152 -10.99 5.69 2.10
C ILE A 152 -10.87 4.26 2.65
N CYS A 153 -11.36 4.04 3.88
CA CYS A 153 -11.35 2.73 4.54
C CYS A 153 -12.12 1.66 3.75
N ALA A 154 -13.27 2.01 3.18
CA ALA A 154 -14.04 1.12 2.32
C ALA A 154 -13.29 0.82 1.02
N SER A 155 -12.60 1.81 0.45
CA SER A 155 -11.86 1.68 -0.81
C SER A 155 -10.59 0.83 -0.69
N LEU A 156 -9.94 0.84 0.47
CA LEU A 156 -8.78 0.00 0.77
C LEU A 156 -9.14 -1.49 0.94
N GLY A 157 -10.40 -1.84 1.18
CA GLY A 157 -10.85 -3.23 1.27
C GLY A 157 -10.10 -4.03 2.34
N SER A 158 -9.40 -5.10 1.91
CA SER A 158 -8.62 -6.01 2.78
C SER A 158 -7.11 -5.75 2.79
N VAL A 159 -6.65 -4.64 2.18
CA VAL A 159 -5.23 -4.27 2.13
C VAL A 159 -4.69 -4.11 3.55
N ARG A 160 -3.55 -4.72 3.86
CA ARG A 160 -2.87 -4.50 5.14
C ARG A 160 -2.10 -3.19 5.09
N VAL A 161 -2.14 -2.41 6.15
CA VAL A 161 -1.44 -1.12 6.22
C VAL A 161 -0.53 -1.12 7.44
N LYS A 162 0.78 -1.20 7.25
CA LYS A 162 1.76 -1.32 8.35
C LYS A 162 1.76 -0.07 9.24
N SER A 163 1.83 1.10 8.63
CA SER A 163 1.85 2.37 9.32
C SER A 163 0.83 3.34 8.73
N ILE A 164 0.05 3.99 9.58
CA ILE A 164 -0.94 5.00 9.20
C ILE A 164 -0.56 6.33 9.87
N SER A 165 -0.55 7.41 9.10
CA SER A 165 -0.33 8.77 9.58
C SER A 165 -1.48 9.66 9.15
N ILE A 166 -2.19 10.23 10.11
CA ILE A 166 -3.33 11.12 9.85
C ILE A 166 -3.01 12.49 10.44
N SER A 167 -3.05 13.50 9.59
CA SER A 167 -2.82 14.90 9.96
C SER A 167 -3.92 15.79 9.38
N GLY A 168 -4.21 16.91 10.05
CA GLY A 168 -5.23 17.85 9.62
C GLY A 168 -5.99 18.50 10.77
N ILE A 169 -6.89 19.42 10.43
CA ILE A 169 -7.73 20.13 11.40
C ILE A 169 -8.81 19.18 11.92
N GLY A 170 -8.93 19.05 13.25
CA GLY A 170 -10.02 18.31 13.88
C GLY A 170 -9.85 16.79 13.94
N VAL A 171 -8.67 16.25 13.60
CA VAL A 171 -8.39 14.80 13.64
C VAL A 171 -8.58 14.21 15.05
N TRP A 172 -8.44 15.00 16.11
CA TRP A 172 -8.70 14.54 17.48
C TRP A 172 -10.18 14.23 17.76
N LYS A 173 -11.12 14.71 16.92
CA LYS A 173 -12.56 14.47 17.08
C LYS A 173 -13.02 13.11 16.57
N ILE A 174 -12.17 12.41 15.82
CA ILE A 174 -12.50 11.15 15.11
C ILE A 174 -11.58 9.99 15.52
N LYS A 175 -11.18 9.97 16.80
CA LYS A 175 -10.28 8.93 17.31
C LYS A 175 -10.85 7.52 17.14
N ALA A 176 -12.18 7.37 17.23
CA ALA A 176 -12.85 6.07 17.13
C ALA A 176 -12.75 5.51 15.70
N GLU A 177 -13.05 6.32 14.69
CA GLU A 177 -12.99 5.94 13.28
C GLU A 177 -11.55 5.64 12.84
N ILE A 178 -10.58 6.40 13.37
CA ILE A 178 -9.16 6.16 13.13
C ILE A 178 -8.71 4.83 13.77
N ALA A 179 -9.17 4.54 14.98
CA ALA A 179 -8.87 3.28 15.66
C ALA A 179 -9.49 2.08 14.90
N GLU A 180 -10.73 2.21 14.44
CA GLU A 180 -11.40 1.20 13.62
C GLU A 180 -10.65 0.95 12.31
N LEU A 181 -10.23 2.01 11.62
CA LEU A 181 -9.40 1.92 10.42
C LEU A 181 -8.08 1.20 10.70
N ALA A 182 -7.38 1.57 11.76
CA ALA A 182 -6.11 0.93 12.14
C ALA A 182 -6.30 -0.56 12.49
N GLN A 183 -7.36 -0.91 13.22
CA GLN A 183 -7.69 -2.28 13.56
C GLN A 183 -8.04 -3.10 12.31
N LYS A 184 -8.93 -2.59 11.45
CA LYS A 184 -9.38 -3.26 10.23
C LYS A 184 -8.22 -3.57 9.28
N HIS A 185 -7.26 -2.66 9.17
CA HIS A 185 -6.12 -2.81 8.28
C HIS A 185 -4.87 -3.42 8.94
N LYS A 186 -5.00 -3.94 10.17
CA LYS A 186 -3.92 -4.59 10.94
C LYS A 186 -2.67 -3.71 11.04
N THR A 187 -2.89 -2.47 11.45
CA THR A 187 -1.84 -1.46 11.56
C THR A 187 -0.99 -1.65 12.80
N GLU A 188 0.33 -1.58 12.63
CA GLU A 188 1.33 -1.73 13.70
C GLU A 188 1.65 -0.36 14.33
N THR A 189 1.65 0.71 13.52
CA THR A 189 2.00 2.06 13.97
C THR A 189 0.99 3.08 13.47
N LEU A 190 0.45 3.88 14.38
CA LEU A 190 -0.51 4.92 14.10
C LEU A 190 0.04 6.28 14.56
N SER A 191 0.13 7.24 13.65
CA SER A 191 0.50 8.62 13.95
C SER A 191 -0.70 9.54 13.78
N ILE A 192 -1.08 10.28 14.83
CA ILE A 192 -2.19 11.23 14.80
C ILE A 192 -1.67 12.60 15.18
N GLY A 193 -1.70 13.56 14.25
CA GLY A 193 -1.24 14.93 14.51
C GLY A 193 0.23 15.01 14.97
N GLY A 194 1.07 14.06 14.56
CA GLY A 194 2.47 13.97 14.95
C GLY A 194 2.74 13.10 16.20
N GLN A 195 1.71 12.68 16.93
CA GLN A 195 1.87 11.74 18.05
C GLN A 195 1.85 10.30 17.54
N ILE A 196 2.93 9.55 17.83
CA ILE A 196 3.08 8.14 17.41
C ILE A 196 2.56 7.20 18.51
N ILE A 197 1.73 6.24 18.11
CA ILE A 197 1.14 5.19 18.92
C ILE A 197 1.52 3.84 18.29
N LYS A 198 2.10 2.93 19.09
CA LYS A 198 2.27 1.52 18.71
C LYS A 198 1.04 0.75 19.13
N LEU A 199 0.44 0.01 18.20
CA LEU A 199 -0.79 -0.77 18.42
C LEU A 199 -0.49 -2.25 18.70
#